data_AF-A0A5J6P410-F1
#
_entry.id   AF-A0A5J6P410-F1
#
_cell.length_a   1.000
_cell.length_b   1.000
_cell.length_c   1.000
_cell.angle_alpha   90.00
_cell.angle_beta   90.00
_cell.angle_gamma   90.00
#
_symmetry.space_group_name_H-M   'P 1'
#
loop_
_entity.id
_entity.type
_entity.pdbx_description
1 polymer ?
#
loop_
_entity_poly.entity_id
_entity_poly.type
_entity_poly.pdbx_seq_one_letter_code
_entity_poly.pdbx_strand_id
1 'polypeptide(L)'
;MLRLNPAQLDEKLEFIQHYLAAENAADGSTMDANANVTQKNIATLEAELMKDFFVQVNREQVRRKIAELFGESMATEYIRQIEQHEIYVHDETSLKPYCASLTMYPFLLDGLTKLGGESRAPQHLESFCGTFVNFVFAVSSQFAGAIATVEFLTYFDYFARRDYGDNYLNTHTKQIANHLQHVVYALNQPAAARGYQSVFWNISIYDQHYFDSMFGEFVFPDFTKPEWTSVAQLQDFFLHWFNAERSKTLLTFPVVTVAMLTENGQCKDLSFAASIGSHLAQGSAFFMYLSDNADSLASCCRLRNEISDHTFSYTLGAGGVATGSINVITINMNRLVQDKRDLLTEVKKIHCYQVAYRQLMEGYLAAGMLNVYSAGFISLDKQFLTIGINGMVEAAESQGIRASNNPEYIAFVQNQLKVIYNANRAAKEEFGYLFNTEFVPAENLGVKNAKWDKADGYKVERECYNSYFYVVEDDHTNPLDKFIMHGRELIDYLDGGSALHLNLDEALSADAYINLINIAAKTGCNYFCINVKITICNQCQQIDKRTLHKCSACGSDDVDYGTRVIGYLKRISSFSAGRRKEHKLRHYHVKKARTTSINSTQHQAERHDSTAAA
;
A
#
# COMPACT_ATOMS: atom_id res chain seq x y z
N MET A 1 22.42 -5.68 -34.70
CA MET A 1 22.59 -5.22 -33.31
C MET A 1 22.75 -3.72 -33.33
N LEU A 2 21.89 -2.97 -32.65
CA LEU A 2 22.09 -1.53 -32.43
C LEU A 2 23.37 -1.34 -31.60
N ARG A 3 24.25 -0.41 -32.00
CA ARG A 3 25.49 -0.11 -31.27
C ARG A 3 25.29 1.17 -30.47
N LEU A 4 25.57 1.11 -29.17
CA LEU A 4 25.66 2.31 -28.34
C LEU A 4 26.83 3.17 -28.83
N ASN A 5 26.66 4.49 -28.80
CA ASN A 5 27.78 5.40 -29.04
C ASN A 5 28.72 5.43 -27.82
N PRO A 6 29.95 5.96 -27.95
CA PRO A 6 30.90 5.99 -26.84
C PRO A 6 30.36 6.67 -25.56
N ALA A 7 29.66 7.80 -25.70
CA ALA A 7 29.09 8.51 -24.55
C ALA A 7 28.03 7.69 -23.81
N GLN A 8 27.13 7.02 -24.55
CA GLN A 8 26.13 6.12 -23.97
C GLN A 8 26.80 4.92 -23.27
N LEU A 9 27.92 4.42 -23.79
CA LEU A 9 28.66 3.34 -23.13
C LEU A 9 29.30 3.84 -21.84
N ASP A 10 29.91 5.02 -21.87
CA ASP A 10 30.52 5.64 -20.70
C ASP A 10 29.48 5.91 -19.61
N GLU A 11 28.29 6.42 -19.95
CA GLU A 11 27.16 6.60 -19.01
C GLU A 11 26.75 5.27 -18.34
N LYS A 12 26.73 4.16 -19.09
CA LYS A 12 26.43 2.83 -18.53
C LYS A 12 27.53 2.33 -17.60
N LEU A 13 28.79 2.55 -17.95
CA LEU A 13 29.92 2.20 -17.10
C LEU A 13 29.97 3.05 -15.83
N GLU A 14 29.66 4.35 -15.92
CA GLU A 14 29.53 5.26 -14.78
C GLU A 14 28.39 4.83 -13.86
N PHE A 15 27.24 4.43 -14.40
CA PHE A 15 26.14 3.87 -13.61
C PHE A 15 26.58 2.64 -12.80
N ILE A 16 27.38 1.75 -13.40
CA ILE A 16 27.93 0.59 -12.69
C ILE A 16 28.85 1.05 -11.55
N GLN A 17 29.73 2.03 -11.79
CA GLN A 17 30.59 2.57 -10.73
C GLN A 17 29.78 3.21 -9.61
N HIS A 18 28.71 3.94 -9.94
CA HIS A 18 27.78 4.51 -8.96
C HIS A 18 27.11 3.41 -8.11
N TYR A 19 26.59 2.36 -8.74
CA TYR A 19 25.96 1.24 -8.03
C TYR A 19 26.97 0.49 -7.14
N LEU A 20 28.21 0.33 -7.59
CA LEU A 20 29.30 -0.23 -6.78
C LEU A 20 29.56 0.61 -5.52
N ALA A 21 29.47 1.94 -5.60
CA ALA A 21 29.68 2.86 -4.49
C ALA A 21 28.46 3.04 -3.55
N ALA A 22 27.24 2.73 -3.99
CA ALA A 22 26.02 2.96 -3.20
C ALA A 22 25.98 2.19 -1.86
N GLU A 23 25.36 2.76 -0.83
CA GLU A 23 25.26 2.11 0.50
C GLU A 23 24.34 0.87 0.47
N ASN A 24 23.21 0.97 -0.23
CA ASN A 24 22.23 -0.10 -0.38
C ASN A 24 21.65 -0.14 -1.81
N ALA A 25 20.78 -1.11 -2.09
CA ALA A 25 20.20 -1.27 -3.43
C ALA A 25 19.31 -0.08 -3.82
N ALA A 26 18.51 0.46 -2.89
CA ALA A 26 17.64 1.61 -3.15
C ALA A 26 18.43 2.87 -3.51
N ASP A 27 19.57 3.10 -2.86
CA ASP A 27 20.44 4.24 -3.14
C ASP A 27 21.18 4.09 -4.49
N GLY A 28 21.42 2.85 -4.95
CA GLY A 28 22.02 2.56 -6.26
C GLY A 28 21.04 2.56 -7.44
N SER A 29 19.74 2.41 -7.18
CA SER A 29 18.67 2.42 -8.20
C SER A 29 18.20 3.85 -8.49
N THR A 30 18.69 4.46 -9.57
CA THR A 30 18.46 5.89 -9.86
C THR A 30 17.08 6.20 -10.43
N MET A 31 16.51 5.28 -11.23
CA MET A 31 15.21 5.49 -11.88
C MET A 31 14.04 5.10 -10.96
N ASP A 32 14.19 3.95 -10.31
CA ASP A 32 13.17 3.32 -9.49
C ASP A 32 13.81 2.69 -8.25
N ALA A 33 14.00 3.54 -7.23
CA ALA A 33 14.49 3.13 -5.92
C ALA A 33 13.38 2.34 -5.20
N ASN A 34 13.22 1.09 -5.58
CA ASN A 34 12.29 0.17 -4.95
C ASN A 34 12.98 -0.41 -3.71
N ALA A 35 12.55 0.01 -2.52
CA ALA A 35 13.16 -0.46 -1.28
C ALA A 35 12.98 -1.96 -1.07
N ASN A 36 12.16 -2.65 -1.87
CA ASN A 36 11.92 -4.10 -1.80
C ASN A 36 13.20 -4.95 -1.87
N VAL A 37 14.27 -4.50 -2.54
CA VAL A 37 15.59 -5.15 -2.49
C VAL A 37 16.44 -4.58 -1.35
N THR A 38 16.90 -5.43 -0.43
CA THR A 38 17.73 -4.99 0.72
C THR A 38 19.22 -4.97 0.41
N GLN A 39 19.72 -5.92 -0.38
CA GLN A 39 21.13 -6.09 -0.67
C GLN A 39 21.44 -5.79 -2.13
N LYS A 40 22.53 -5.05 -2.36
CA LYS A 40 23.08 -4.87 -3.71
C LYS A 40 23.49 -6.22 -4.28
N ASN A 41 23.10 -6.49 -5.52
CA ASN A 41 23.42 -7.72 -6.21
C ASN A 41 23.46 -7.48 -7.73
N ILE A 42 24.07 -8.40 -8.46
CA ILE A 42 24.27 -8.26 -9.91
C ILE A 42 22.95 -8.29 -10.70
N ALA A 43 21.96 -9.07 -10.26
CA ALA A 43 20.67 -9.18 -10.95
C ALA A 43 19.88 -7.85 -10.89
N THR A 44 19.94 -7.15 -9.75
CA THR A 44 19.35 -5.82 -9.61
C THR A 44 20.13 -4.80 -10.45
N LEU A 45 21.47 -4.83 -10.43
CA LEU A 45 22.29 -3.96 -11.28
C LEU A 45 21.93 -4.09 -12.77
N GLU A 46 21.87 -5.32 -13.28
CA GLU A 46 21.52 -5.59 -14.69
C GLU A 46 20.10 -5.10 -15.04
N ALA A 47 19.15 -5.29 -14.12
CA ALA A 47 17.78 -4.83 -14.31
C ALA A 47 17.67 -3.29 -14.33
N GLU A 48 18.40 -2.59 -13.46
CA GLU A 48 18.42 -1.12 -13.40
C GLU A 48 19.14 -0.49 -14.59
N LEU A 49 20.20 -1.14 -15.09
CA LEU A 49 21.09 -0.61 -16.12
C LEU A 49 20.36 -0.14 -17.39
N MET A 50 19.24 -0.77 -17.73
CA MET A 50 18.47 -0.50 -18.96
C MET A 50 17.18 0.30 -18.73
N LYS A 51 16.84 0.67 -17.50
CA LYS A 51 15.53 1.29 -17.18
C LYS A 51 15.32 2.63 -17.87
N ASP A 52 16.38 3.43 -18.05
CA ASP A 52 16.36 4.68 -18.81
C ASP A 52 15.95 4.52 -20.27
N PHE A 53 16.38 3.43 -20.92
CA PHE A 53 15.95 3.08 -22.28
C PHE A 53 14.49 2.65 -22.30
N PHE A 54 14.05 1.85 -21.33
CA PHE A 54 12.64 1.47 -21.20
C PHE A 54 11.72 2.69 -21.05
N VAL A 55 12.11 3.66 -20.22
CA VAL A 55 11.36 4.92 -20.05
C VAL A 55 11.20 5.64 -21.39
N GLN A 56 12.28 5.80 -22.16
CA GLN A 56 12.23 6.48 -23.46
C GLN A 56 11.34 5.75 -24.47
N VAL A 57 11.46 4.42 -24.55
CA VAL A 57 10.64 3.59 -25.45
C VAL A 57 9.16 3.67 -25.07
N ASN A 58 8.85 3.58 -23.78
CA ASN A 58 7.49 3.63 -23.28
C ASN A 58 6.85 5.00 -23.54
N ARG A 59 7.55 6.09 -23.21
CA ARG A 59 7.10 7.47 -23.49
C ARG A 59 6.83 7.69 -24.96
N GLU A 60 7.73 7.26 -25.86
CA GLU A 60 7.53 7.43 -27.30
C GLU A 60 6.35 6.60 -27.81
N GLN A 61 6.16 5.39 -27.28
CA GLN A 61 5.01 4.56 -27.63
C GLN A 61 3.68 5.23 -27.23
N VAL A 62 3.59 5.74 -26.00
CA VAL A 62 2.41 6.45 -25.51
C VAL A 62 2.21 7.75 -26.28
N ARG A 63 3.27 8.53 -26.51
CA ARG A 63 3.23 9.77 -27.31
C ARG A 63 2.65 9.52 -28.71
N ARG A 64 3.12 8.49 -29.41
CA ARG A 64 2.58 8.11 -30.73
C ARG A 64 1.11 7.74 -30.67
N LYS A 65 0.70 7.00 -29.62
CA LYS A 65 -0.70 6.62 -29.45
C LYS A 65 -1.58 7.83 -29.12
N ILE A 66 -1.06 8.80 -28.35
CA ILE A 66 -1.74 10.08 -28.12
C ILE A 66 -1.87 10.85 -29.44
N ALA A 67 -0.83 10.90 -30.26
CA ALA A 67 -0.88 11.59 -31.55
C ALA A 67 -1.92 10.97 -32.49
N GLU A 68 -2.02 9.64 -32.50
CA GLU A 68 -3.02 8.89 -33.26
C GLU A 68 -4.46 9.23 -32.83
N LEU A 69 -4.72 9.31 -31.52
CA LEU A 69 -6.09 9.47 -30.98
C LEU A 69 -6.53 10.93 -30.80
N PHE A 70 -5.61 11.80 -30.41
CA PHE A 70 -5.89 13.15 -29.94
C PHE A 70 -5.07 14.23 -30.66
N GLY A 71 -4.24 13.83 -31.63
CA GLY A 71 -3.44 14.74 -32.46
C GLY A 71 -2.07 15.10 -31.89
N GLU A 72 -1.19 15.60 -32.76
CA GLU A 72 0.23 15.87 -32.45
C GLU A 72 0.42 16.94 -31.37
N SER A 73 -0.51 17.89 -31.24
CA SER A 73 -0.45 18.93 -30.19
C SER A 73 -0.59 18.33 -28.79
N MET A 74 -1.54 17.40 -28.59
CA MET A 74 -1.73 16.70 -27.31
C MET A 74 -0.54 15.79 -26.99
N ALA A 75 0.03 15.16 -28.03
CA ALA A 75 1.20 14.31 -27.89
C ALA A 75 2.46 15.11 -27.50
N THR A 76 2.63 16.30 -28.07
CA THR A 76 3.71 17.23 -27.69
C THR A 76 3.52 17.74 -26.28
N GLU A 77 2.28 18.07 -25.90
CA GLU A 77 1.95 18.52 -24.54
C GLU A 77 2.27 17.44 -23.50
N TYR A 78 1.95 16.18 -23.75
CA TYR A 78 2.31 15.05 -22.87
C TYR A 78 3.80 15.04 -22.50
N ILE A 79 4.67 15.14 -23.50
CA ILE A 79 6.13 15.16 -23.28
C ILE A 79 6.54 16.42 -22.53
N ARG A 80 6.00 17.59 -22.92
CA ARG A 80 6.28 18.85 -22.23
C ARG A 80 5.93 18.78 -20.75
N GLN A 81 4.75 18.24 -20.38
CA GLN A 81 4.33 18.15 -18.97
C GLN A 81 5.24 17.25 -18.14
N ILE A 82 5.76 16.18 -18.74
CA ILE A 82 6.73 15.29 -18.09
C ILE A 82 8.07 16.01 -17.89
N GLU A 83 8.59 16.64 -18.95
CA GLU A 83 9.89 17.32 -18.92
C GLU A 83 9.90 18.56 -18.01
N GLN A 84 8.76 19.22 -17.85
CA GLN A 84 8.56 20.35 -16.94
C GLN A 84 8.13 19.91 -15.52
N HIS A 85 8.14 18.60 -15.24
CA HIS A 85 7.79 18.03 -13.93
C HIS A 85 6.40 18.42 -13.42
N GLU A 86 5.47 18.72 -14.33
CA GLU A 86 4.07 19.03 -14.00
C GLU A 86 3.28 17.77 -13.68
N ILE A 87 3.63 16.67 -14.34
CA ILE A 87 3.09 15.34 -14.11
C ILE A 87 4.21 14.33 -13.91
N TYR A 88 3.89 13.22 -13.25
CA TYR A 88 4.76 12.08 -13.08
C TYR A 88 4.01 10.81 -13.50
N VAL A 89 4.50 10.13 -14.53
CA VAL A 89 3.95 8.85 -14.96
C VAL A 89 4.64 7.76 -14.13
N HIS A 90 3.86 6.94 -13.44
CA HIS A 90 4.40 5.87 -12.60
C HIS A 90 4.83 4.67 -13.46
N ASP A 91 5.84 3.95 -12.96
CA ASP A 91 6.32 2.67 -13.53
C ASP A 91 6.68 2.71 -15.03
N GLU A 92 7.14 3.87 -15.53
CA GLU A 92 7.56 4.04 -16.93
C GLU A 92 8.70 3.10 -17.35
N THR A 93 9.41 2.53 -16.37
CA THR A 93 10.45 1.51 -16.54
C THR A 93 9.88 0.14 -16.95
N SER A 94 8.54 0.01 -17.03
CA SER A 94 7.80 -1.20 -17.37
C SER A 94 6.76 -0.92 -18.47
N LEU A 95 6.59 -1.88 -19.38
CA LEU A 95 5.55 -1.86 -20.43
C LEU A 95 4.24 -2.55 -20.00
N LYS A 96 4.15 -2.94 -18.72
CA LYS A 96 3.09 -3.76 -18.15
C LYS A 96 2.01 -2.87 -17.53
N PRO A 97 0.75 -3.35 -17.44
CA PRO A 97 -0.25 -2.70 -16.61
C PRO A 97 0.21 -2.62 -15.15
N TYR A 98 -0.39 -1.71 -14.40
CA TYR A 98 0.08 -1.38 -13.06
C TYR A 98 -0.19 -2.47 -12.02
N CYS A 99 -1.40 -2.57 -11.46
CA CYS A 99 -1.68 -3.45 -10.32
C CYS A 99 -3.02 -4.18 -10.46
N ALA A 100 -3.16 -5.29 -9.71
CA ALA A 100 -4.35 -6.14 -9.77
C ALA A 100 -4.65 -6.86 -8.45
N SER A 101 -5.90 -6.81 -8.03
CA SER A 101 -6.53 -7.79 -7.14
C SER A 101 -7.18 -8.85 -8.03
N LEU A 102 -6.81 -10.11 -7.89
CA LEU A 102 -7.23 -11.18 -8.80
C LEU A 102 -8.45 -11.91 -8.26
N THR A 103 -9.26 -12.48 -9.16
CA THR A 103 -10.02 -13.68 -8.78
C THR A 103 -9.13 -14.91 -8.97
N MET A 104 -9.06 -15.77 -7.97
CA MET A 104 -8.35 -17.04 -7.99
C MET A 104 -9.23 -18.18 -8.51
N TYR A 105 -10.48 -17.94 -8.89
CA TYR A 105 -11.37 -19.00 -9.36
C TYR A 105 -10.83 -19.78 -10.57
N PRO A 106 -10.23 -19.14 -11.60
CA PRO A 106 -9.61 -19.89 -12.71
C PRO A 106 -8.45 -20.78 -12.25
N PHE A 107 -7.74 -20.41 -11.17
CA PHE A 107 -6.67 -21.22 -10.60
C PHE A 107 -7.20 -22.53 -9.98
N LEU A 108 -8.42 -22.53 -9.42
CA LEU A 108 -9.07 -23.74 -8.94
C LEU A 108 -9.46 -24.71 -10.07
N LEU A 109 -9.72 -24.20 -11.27
CA LEU A 109 -10.17 -24.99 -12.42
C LEU A 109 -9.01 -25.51 -13.27
N ASP A 110 -8.03 -24.64 -13.54
CA ASP A 110 -7.01 -24.88 -14.55
C ASP A 110 -5.59 -24.94 -13.99
N GLY A 111 -5.40 -24.63 -12.71
CA GLY A 111 -4.07 -24.46 -12.12
C GLY A 111 -3.29 -23.35 -12.84
N LEU A 112 -2.15 -23.69 -13.45
CA LEU A 112 -1.30 -22.79 -14.24
C LEU A 112 -1.34 -23.07 -15.74
N THR A 113 -2.16 -24.01 -16.20
CA THR A 113 -2.19 -24.42 -17.61
C THR A 113 -2.56 -23.28 -18.56
N LYS A 114 -3.43 -22.36 -18.13
CA LYS A 114 -3.80 -21.16 -18.88
C LYS A 114 -2.74 -20.05 -18.89
N LEU A 115 -1.73 -20.15 -18.03
CA LEU A 115 -0.58 -19.23 -17.98
C LEU A 115 0.67 -19.81 -18.65
N GLY A 116 0.55 -20.97 -19.33
CA GLY A 116 1.65 -21.65 -20.02
C GLY A 116 2.46 -22.60 -19.12
N GLY A 117 2.00 -22.87 -17.90
CA GLY A 117 2.58 -23.90 -17.02
C GLY A 117 1.94 -25.28 -17.24
N GLU A 118 2.49 -26.31 -16.59
CA GLU A 118 1.98 -27.69 -16.68
C GLU A 118 1.12 -28.10 -15.46
N SER A 119 1.14 -27.31 -14.39
CA SER A 119 0.39 -27.62 -13.16
C SER A 119 -1.11 -27.51 -13.37
N ARG A 120 -1.83 -28.61 -13.18
CA ARG A 120 -3.30 -28.68 -13.21
C ARG A 120 -3.91 -28.15 -11.91
N ALA A 121 -5.25 -28.09 -11.86
CA ALA A 121 -6.01 -27.74 -10.67
C ALA A 121 -5.52 -28.48 -9.40
N PRO A 122 -5.25 -27.77 -8.30
CA PRO A 122 -4.77 -28.38 -7.07
C PRO A 122 -5.80 -29.35 -6.47
N GLN A 123 -5.33 -30.48 -5.95
CA GLN A 123 -6.16 -31.55 -5.37
C GLN A 123 -5.93 -31.78 -3.87
N HIS A 124 -4.92 -31.14 -3.29
CA HIS A 124 -4.57 -31.23 -1.87
C HIS A 124 -4.01 -29.90 -1.40
N LEU A 125 -4.05 -29.62 -0.10
CA LEU A 125 -3.51 -28.40 0.51
C LEU A 125 -2.06 -28.19 0.13
N GLU A 126 -1.25 -29.25 0.12
CA GLU A 126 0.15 -29.18 -0.29
C GLU A 126 0.30 -28.71 -1.75
N SER A 127 -0.46 -29.32 -2.66
CA SER A 127 -0.46 -28.92 -4.09
C SER A 127 -1.02 -27.51 -4.30
N PHE A 128 -2.01 -27.09 -3.49
CA PHE A 128 -2.55 -25.73 -3.50
C PHE A 128 -1.47 -24.73 -3.10
N CYS A 129 -0.81 -24.93 -1.94
CA CYS A 129 0.25 -24.04 -1.46
C CYS A 129 1.43 -23.96 -2.43
N GLY A 130 1.94 -25.10 -2.90
CA GLY A 130 3.08 -25.13 -3.83
C GLY A 130 2.75 -24.47 -5.18
N THR A 131 1.57 -24.74 -5.74
CA THR A 131 1.17 -24.14 -7.01
C THR A 131 0.79 -22.66 -6.84
N PHE A 132 0.25 -22.26 -5.69
CA PHE A 132 -0.07 -20.87 -5.38
C PHE A 132 1.16 -19.96 -5.37
N VAL A 133 2.28 -20.44 -4.81
CA VAL A 133 3.56 -19.70 -4.86
C VAL A 133 3.97 -19.42 -6.31
N ASN A 134 3.92 -20.45 -7.17
CA ASN A 134 4.21 -20.30 -8.60
C ASN A 134 3.21 -19.40 -9.32
N PHE A 135 1.92 -19.48 -8.97
CA PHE A 135 0.86 -18.61 -9.48
C PHE A 135 1.17 -17.14 -9.21
N VAL A 136 1.47 -16.79 -7.95
CA VAL A 136 1.77 -15.41 -7.55
C VAL A 136 3.02 -14.89 -8.27
N PHE A 137 4.08 -15.71 -8.41
CA PHE A 137 5.24 -15.31 -9.21
C PHE A 137 4.90 -15.10 -10.70
N ALA A 138 4.18 -16.03 -11.31
CA ALA A 138 3.78 -15.96 -12.72
C ALA A 138 2.94 -14.72 -13.03
N VAL A 139 1.92 -14.45 -12.21
CA VAL A 139 1.07 -13.26 -12.39
C VAL A 139 1.85 -11.99 -12.11
N SER A 140 2.56 -11.92 -10.99
CA SER A 140 3.27 -10.70 -10.63
C SER A 140 4.32 -10.30 -11.68
N SER A 141 4.93 -11.25 -12.39
CA SER A 141 5.87 -10.96 -13.48
C SER A 141 5.26 -10.17 -14.64
N GLN A 142 3.93 -10.08 -14.71
CA GLN A 142 3.16 -9.41 -15.77
C GLN A 142 2.51 -8.09 -15.33
N PHE A 143 2.75 -7.67 -14.10
CA PHE A 143 2.30 -6.38 -13.56
C PHE A 143 3.48 -5.60 -12.97
N ALA A 144 3.43 -4.27 -13.03
CA ALA A 144 4.48 -3.44 -12.44
C ALA A 144 4.36 -3.36 -10.91
N GLY A 145 3.14 -3.23 -10.41
CA GLY A 145 2.81 -3.00 -9.01
C GLY A 145 2.33 -4.24 -8.26
N ALA A 146 1.47 -4.00 -7.26
CA ALA A 146 1.02 -4.99 -6.29
C ALA A 146 0.04 -6.02 -6.88
N ILE A 147 0.11 -7.24 -6.33
CA ILE A 147 -0.86 -8.31 -6.58
C ILE A 147 -1.59 -8.64 -5.27
N ALA A 148 -2.92 -8.60 -5.30
CA ALA A 148 -3.75 -9.04 -4.18
C ALA A 148 -4.46 -10.36 -4.51
N THR A 149 -4.47 -11.28 -3.55
CA THR A 149 -5.16 -12.56 -3.63
C THR A 149 -6.08 -12.70 -2.43
N VAL A 150 -7.17 -11.94 -2.44
CA VAL A 150 -8.06 -11.79 -1.29
C VAL A 150 -8.82 -13.07 -0.92
N GLU A 151 -8.83 -14.05 -1.81
CA GLU A 151 -9.46 -15.36 -1.63
C GLU A 151 -8.52 -16.42 -1.01
N PHE A 152 -7.25 -16.08 -0.76
CA PHE A 152 -6.20 -17.04 -0.37
C PHE A 152 -6.58 -17.87 0.87
N LEU A 153 -7.00 -17.23 1.97
CA LEU A 153 -7.33 -17.95 3.21
C LEU A 153 -8.62 -18.76 3.08
N THR A 154 -9.62 -18.25 2.37
CA THR A 154 -10.86 -18.99 2.08
C THR A 154 -10.58 -20.26 1.28
N TYR A 155 -9.67 -20.19 0.30
CA TYR A 155 -9.30 -21.36 -0.50
C TYR A 155 -8.39 -22.30 0.28
N PHE A 156 -7.47 -21.76 1.09
CA PHE A 156 -6.65 -22.55 2.00
C PHE A 156 -7.53 -23.38 2.95
N ASP A 157 -8.54 -22.77 3.57
CA ASP A 157 -9.49 -23.45 4.44
C ASP A 157 -10.19 -24.62 3.73
N TYR A 158 -10.66 -24.40 2.50
CA TYR A 158 -11.30 -25.44 1.70
C TYR A 158 -10.41 -26.67 1.50
N PHE A 159 -9.15 -26.49 1.08
CA PHE A 159 -8.23 -27.61 0.91
C PHE A 159 -7.82 -28.24 2.25
N ALA A 160 -7.68 -27.44 3.32
CA ALA A 160 -7.35 -27.95 4.65
C ALA A 160 -8.47 -28.84 5.22
N ARG A 161 -9.73 -28.41 5.12
CA ARG A 161 -10.88 -29.23 5.53
C ARG A 161 -11.00 -30.50 4.70
N ARG A 162 -10.72 -30.43 3.39
CA ARG A 162 -10.76 -31.61 2.52
C ARG A 162 -9.72 -32.66 2.90
N ASP A 163 -8.50 -32.25 3.23
CA ASP A 163 -7.42 -33.17 3.54
C ASP A 163 -7.43 -33.65 5.01
N TYR A 164 -7.83 -32.79 5.95
CA TYR A 164 -7.67 -33.03 7.40
C TYR A 164 -8.99 -33.01 8.19
N GLY A 165 -10.13 -32.73 7.55
CA GLY A 165 -11.45 -32.60 8.18
C GLY A 165 -11.70 -31.24 8.82
N ASP A 166 -12.96 -30.97 9.23
CA ASP A 166 -13.39 -29.65 9.72
C ASP A 166 -12.66 -29.18 11.00
N ASN A 167 -12.06 -30.09 11.76
CA ASN A 167 -11.33 -29.79 12.98
C ASN A 167 -9.79 -29.73 12.78
N TYR A 168 -9.34 -29.41 11.56
CA TYR A 168 -7.94 -29.46 11.18
C TYR A 168 -7.04 -28.52 12.00
N LEU A 169 -7.55 -27.37 12.46
CA LEU A 169 -6.76 -26.42 13.28
C LEU A 169 -6.39 -26.99 14.65
N ASN A 170 -7.21 -27.89 15.22
CA ASN A 170 -6.93 -28.52 16.50
C ASN A 170 -6.18 -29.85 16.34
N THR A 171 -6.44 -30.58 15.25
CA THR A 171 -5.87 -31.91 15.03
C THR A 171 -4.54 -31.89 14.27
N HIS A 172 -4.31 -30.87 13.43
CA HIS A 172 -3.18 -30.76 12.51
C HIS A 172 -2.51 -29.37 12.54
N THR A 173 -2.58 -28.66 13.68
CA THR A 173 -2.08 -27.28 13.85
C THR A 173 -0.66 -27.07 13.31
N LYS A 174 0.23 -28.04 13.55
CA LYS A 174 1.64 -27.96 13.11
C LYS A 174 1.77 -28.03 11.59
N GLN A 175 0.99 -28.90 10.95
CA GLN A 175 0.96 -29.04 9.50
C GLN A 175 0.41 -27.76 8.85
N ILE A 176 -0.66 -27.19 9.41
CA ILE A 176 -1.23 -25.92 8.93
C ILE A 176 -0.25 -24.77 9.04
N ALA A 177 0.40 -24.62 10.20
CA ALA A 177 1.45 -23.63 10.40
C ALA A 177 2.59 -23.81 9.38
N ASN A 178 2.96 -25.06 9.08
CA ASN A 178 4.00 -25.37 8.10
C ASN A 178 3.58 -25.00 6.66
N HIS A 179 2.34 -25.24 6.27
CA HIS A 179 1.83 -24.83 4.96
C HIS A 179 1.77 -23.30 4.80
N LEU A 180 1.31 -22.59 5.83
CA LEU A 180 1.37 -21.12 5.86
C LEU A 180 2.81 -20.61 5.82
N GLN A 181 3.71 -21.23 6.60
CA GLN A 181 5.14 -20.91 6.62
C GLN A 181 5.76 -21.07 5.24
N HIS A 182 5.49 -22.19 4.55
CA HIS A 182 6.00 -22.44 3.21
C HIS A 182 5.62 -21.31 2.24
N VAL A 183 4.33 -20.96 2.15
CA VAL A 183 3.85 -19.91 1.24
C VAL A 183 4.46 -18.55 1.61
N VAL A 184 4.37 -18.15 2.87
CA VAL A 184 4.81 -16.83 3.33
C VAL A 184 6.30 -16.66 3.17
N TYR A 185 7.12 -17.62 3.57
CA TYR A 185 8.57 -17.52 3.41
C TYR A 185 8.97 -17.52 1.94
N ALA A 186 8.37 -18.38 1.10
CA ALA A 186 8.68 -18.44 -0.32
C ALA A 186 8.41 -17.10 -1.03
N LEU A 187 7.28 -16.45 -0.73
CA LEU A 187 6.93 -15.15 -1.34
C LEU A 187 7.69 -13.95 -0.75
N ASN A 188 8.37 -14.11 0.39
CA ASN A 188 9.32 -13.13 0.90
C ASN A 188 10.75 -13.35 0.39
N GLN A 189 11.07 -14.49 -0.23
CA GLN A 189 12.41 -14.70 -0.79
C GLN A 189 12.63 -13.84 -2.04
N PRO A 190 13.88 -13.36 -2.27
CA PRO A 190 14.22 -12.67 -3.50
C PRO A 190 13.89 -13.50 -4.74
N ALA A 191 13.06 -12.97 -5.63
CA ALA A 191 12.67 -13.67 -6.85
C ALA A 191 13.69 -13.42 -7.95
N ALA A 192 14.45 -14.46 -8.31
CA ALA A 192 15.52 -14.37 -9.32
C ALA A 192 15.02 -13.75 -10.64
N ALA A 193 13.83 -14.13 -11.10
CA ALA A 193 13.24 -13.65 -12.36
C ALA A 193 12.65 -12.23 -12.31
N ARG A 194 12.70 -11.54 -11.16
CA ARG A 194 12.20 -10.16 -11.00
C ARG A 194 13.30 -9.18 -10.57
N GLY A 195 14.51 -9.37 -11.06
CA GLY A 195 15.64 -8.51 -10.66
C GLY A 195 15.90 -8.55 -9.15
N TYR A 196 15.65 -9.71 -8.53
CA TYR A 196 15.83 -9.96 -7.09
C TYR A 196 14.80 -9.30 -6.16
N GLN A 197 13.70 -8.77 -6.69
CA GLN A 197 12.59 -8.24 -5.89
C GLN A 197 11.63 -9.36 -5.46
N SER A 198 11.24 -9.38 -4.19
CA SER A 198 10.14 -10.22 -3.70
C SER A 198 8.80 -9.73 -4.27
N VAL A 199 7.77 -10.57 -4.29
CA VAL A 199 6.47 -10.15 -4.83
C VAL A 199 5.78 -9.20 -3.86
N PHE A 200 5.31 -8.05 -4.35
CA PHE A 200 4.40 -7.20 -3.57
C PHE A 200 3.02 -7.88 -3.52
N TRP A 201 2.85 -8.70 -2.47
CA TRP A 201 1.69 -9.55 -2.26
C TRP A 201 0.81 -9.04 -1.12
N ASN A 202 -0.50 -8.99 -1.36
CA ASN A 202 -1.51 -8.55 -0.40
C ASN A 202 -2.57 -9.64 -0.16
N ILE A 203 -3.04 -9.74 1.08
CA ILE A 203 -4.21 -10.54 1.46
C ILE A 203 -5.15 -9.74 2.37
N SER A 204 -6.39 -10.21 2.48
CA SER A 204 -7.41 -9.62 3.32
C SER A 204 -7.87 -10.58 4.42
N ILE A 205 -8.23 -10.01 5.57
CA ILE A 205 -8.94 -10.66 6.67
C ILE A 205 -10.29 -9.98 6.79
N TYR A 206 -11.37 -10.74 6.86
CA TYR A 206 -12.74 -10.22 6.86
C TYR A 206 -13.43 -10.43 8.21
N ASP A 207 -14.26 -9.48 8.62
CA ASP A 207 -15.34 -9.77 9.56
C ASP A 207 -16.45 -10.60 8.89
N GLN A 208 -17.43 -11.06 9.68
CA GLN A 208 -18.50 -11.90 9.14
C GLN A 208 -19.30 -11.20 8.05
N HIS A 209 -19.59 -9.91 8.22
CA HIS A 209 -20.47 -9.17 7.33
C HIS A 209 -19.83 -8.92 5.95
N TYR A 210 -18.54 -8.60 5.91
CA TYR A 210 -17.81 -8.57 4.66
C TYR A 210 -17.68 -9.94 4.03
N PHE A 211 -17.37 -10.96 4.83
CA PHE A 211 -17.25 -12.32 4.32
C PHE A 211 -18.55 -12.76 3.65
N ASP A 212 -19.70 -12.55 4.29
CA ASP A 212 -21.02 -12.89 3.74
C ASP A 212 -21.30 -12.13 2.43
N SER A 213 -20.92 -10.84 2.38
CA SER A 213 -21.10 -10.01 1.18
C SER A 213 -20.23 -10.45 0.01
N MET A 214 -18.99 -10.88 0.30
CA MET A 214 -18.02 -11.34 -0.71
C MET A 214 -18.28 -12.79 -1.17
N PHE A 215 -18.56 -13.68 -0.21
CA PHE A 215 -18.49 -15.13 -0.37
C PHE A 215 -19.81 -15.86 -0.09
N GLY A 216 -20.87 -15.21 0.40
CA GLY A 216 -22.13 -15.88 0.80
C GLY A 216 -22.81 -16.69 -0.33
N GLU A 217 -22.54 -16.28 -1.56
CA GLU A 217 -23.06 -16.91 -2.78
C GLU A 217 -21.95 -17.50 -3.67
N PHE A 218 -20.73 -17.58 -3.14
CA PHE A 218 -19.60 -18.25 -3.80
C PHE A 218 -19.72 -19.77 -3.58
N VAL A 219 -19.32 -20.55 -4.59
CA VAL A 219 -19.22 -22.02 -4.51
C VAL A 219 -17.90 -22.49 -5.12
N PHE A 220 -17.28 -23.48 -4.50
CA PHE A 220 -16.11 -24.16 -5.04
C PHE A 220 -16.50 -25.04 -6.27
N PRO A 221 -15.53 -25.54 -7.05
CA PRO A 221 -15.80 -26.40 -8.20
C PRO A 221 -16.62 -27.66 -7.90
N ASP A 222 -16.62 -28.13 -6.66
CA ASP A 222 -17.42 -29.27 -6.18
C ASP A 222 -18.79 -28.87 -5.62
N PHE A 223 -19.22 -27.61 -5.84
CA PHE A 223 -20.45 -27.00 -5.36
C PHE A 223 -20.58 -26.85 -3.84
N THR A 224 -19.51 -27.09 -3.08
CA THR A 224 -19.50 -26.76 -1.66
C THR A 224 -19.37 -25.24 -1.47
N LYS A 225 -19.88 -24.73 -0.33
CA LYS A 225 -19.73 -23.33 0.07
C LYS A 225 -18.57 -23.16 1.06
N PRO A 226 -17.94 -21.97 1.12
CA PRO A 226 -17.09 -21.58 2.24
C PRO A 226 -17.85 -21.70 3.57
N GLU A 227 -17.16 -22.14 4.63
CA GLU A 227 -17.75 -22.24 5.97
C GLU A 227 -17.15 -21.14 6.85
N TRP A 228 -17.97 -20.16 7.22
CA TRP A 228 -17.51 -18.96 7.92
C TRP A 228 -16.81 -19.29 9.25
N THR A 229 -17.32 -20.24 10.04
CA THR A 229 -16.75 -20.55 11.35
C THR A 229 -15.31 -21.01 11.23
N SER A 230 -15.03 -21.91 10.29
CA SER A 230 -13.72 -22.45 9.98
C SER A 230 -12.78 -21.39 9.40
N VAL A 231 -13.27 -20.56 8.46
CA VAL A 231 -12.49 -19.46 7.89
C VAL A 231 -12.14 -18.42 8.97
N ALA A 232 -13.09 -18.04 9.83
CA ALA A 232 -12.86 -17.11 10.92
C ALA A 232 -11.80 -17.63 11.91
N GLN A 233 -11.85 -18.93 12.25
CA GLN A 233 -10.82 -19.58 13.07
C GLN A 233 -9.45 -19.59 12.38
N LEU A 234 -9.39 -19.87 11.08
CA LEU A 234 -8.14 -19.83 10.31
C LEU A 234 -7.56 -18.41 10.22
N GLN A 235 -8.41 -17.40 10.02
CA GLN A 235 -8.00 -16.00 9.98
C GLN A 235 -7.38 -15.57 11.32
N ASP A 236 -8.02 -15.88 12.44
CA ASP A 236 -7.49 -15.58 13.77
C ASP A 236 -6.18 -16.34 14.05
N PHE A 237 -6.14 -17.64 13.69
CA PHE A 237 -4.93 -18.45 13.77
C PHE A 237 -3.78 -17.85 12.95
N PHE A 238 -4.06 -17.44 11.71
CA PHE A 238 -3.08 -16.81 10.81
C PHE A 238 -2.52 -15.52 11.41
N LEU A 239 -3.37 -14.64 11.96
CA LEU A 239 -2.91 -13.40 12.58
C LEU A 239 -2.00 -13.66 13.79
N HIS A 240 -2.38 -14.58 14.68
CA HIS A 240 -1.56 -14.97 15.83
C HIS A 240 -0.22 -15.59 15.37
N TRP A 241 -0.28 -16.56 14.46
CA TRP A 241 0.89 -17.25 13.92
C TRP A 241 1.83 -16.28 13.21
N PHE A 242 1.31 -15.42 12.33
CA PHE A 242 2.12 -14.49 11.53
C PHE A 242 2.76 -13.40 12.41
N ASN A 243 2.02 -12.94 13.43
CA ASN A 243 2.57 -12.03 14.44
C ASN A 243 3.72 -12.69 15.22
N ALA A 244 3.58 -13.96 15.62
CA ALA A 244 4.66 -14.70 16.28
C ALA A 244 5.85 -14.96 15.34
N GLU A 245 5.60 -15.28 14.08
CA GLU A 245 6.62 -15.54 13.08
C GLU A 245 7.46 -14.27 12.78
N ARG A 246 6.82 -13.10 12.81
CA ARG A 246 7.49 -11.78 12.70
C ARG A 246 8.44 -11.43 13.85
N SER A 247 8.43 -12.20 14.95
CA SER A 247 9.46 -12.10 15.99
C SER A 247 10.72 -12.90 15.67
N LYS A 248 10.67 -13.82 14.69
CA LYS A 248 11.82 -14.61 14.24
C LYS A 248 12.54 -13.95 13.06
N THR A 249 11.77 -13.37 12.13
CA THR A 249 12.31 -12.65 10.98
C THR A 249 11.36 -11.55 10.53
N LEU A 250 11.89 -10.51 9.90
CA LEU A 250 11.08 -9.40 9.41
C LEU A 250 10.37 -9.79 8.10
N LEU A 251 9.18 -10.36 8.21
CA LEU A 251 8.35 -10.71 7.05
C LEU A 251 7.59 -9.48 6.56
N THR A 252 8.00 -8.93 5.41
CA THR A 252 7.36 -7.78 4.76
C THR A 252 6.02 -8.18 4.14
N PHE A 253 5.96 -9.33 3.47
CA PHE A 253 4.76 -9.85 2.80
C PHE A 253 4.14 -11.05 3.55
N PRO A 254 2.84 -11.34 3.35
CA PRO A 254 1.89 -10.47 2.69
C PRO A 254 1.71 -9.17 3.48
N VAL A 255 1.39 -8.09 2.76
CA VAL A 255 0.74 -6.95 3.39
C VAL A 255 -0.69 -7.40 3.70
N VAL A 256 -1.07 -7.26 4.97
CA VAL A 256 -2.35 -7.74 5.48
C VAL A 256 -3.28 -6.55 5.69
N THR A 257 -4.50 -6.66 5.18
CA THR A 257 -5.58 -5.70 5.40
C THR A 257 -6.73 -6.37 6.12
N VAL A 258 -7.14 -5.80 7.26
CA VAL A 258 -8.31 -6.24 8.02
C VAL A 258 -9.50 -5.38 7.63
N ALA A 259 -10.49 -5.97 6.98
CA ALA A 259 -11.71 -5.30 6.52
C ALA A 259 -12.87 -5.52 7.49
N MET A 260 -13.45 -4.43 8.00
CA MET A 260 -14.58 -4.45 8.96
C MET A 260 -15.69 -3.53 8.52
N LEU A 261 -16.92 -4.04 8.46
CA LEU A 261 -18.08 -3.25 8.09
C LEU A 261 -18.46 -2.38 9.29
N THR A 262 -18.81 -1.14 9.03
CA THR A 262 -19.22 -0.17 10.04
C THR A 262 -20.69 0.17 9.88
N GLU A 263 -21.35 0.47 10.99
CA GLU A 263 -22.73 0.95 11.02
C GLU A 263 -22.83 1.99 12.15
N ASN A 264 -23.45 3.14 11.87
CA ASN A 264 -23.63 4.23 12.84
C ASN A 264 -22.32 4.66 13.55
N GLY A 265 -21.20 4.68 12.83
CA GLY A 265 -19.90 5.12 13.36
C GLY A 265 -19.21 4.11 14.29
N GLN A 266 -19.58 2.83 14.24
CA GLN A 266 -18.91 1.74 14.97
C GLN A 266 -18.75 0.52 14.06
N CYS A 267 -17.85 -0.40 14.41
CA CYS A 267 -17.77 -1.70 13.73
C CYS A 267 -19.05 -2.50 14.01
N LYS A 268 -19.59 -3.15 12.97
CA LYS A 268 -20.80 -3.97 13.07
C LYS A 268 -20.54 -5.28 13.81
N ASP A 269 -19.40 -5.92 13.52
CA ASP A 269 -18.90 -7.07 14.28
C ASP A 269 -18.00 -6.61 15.43
N LEU A 270 -18.62 -6.34 16.58
CA LEU A 270 -17.92 -5.90 17.79
C LEU A 270 -16.97 -6.97 18.36
N SER A 271 -17.30 -8.24 18.17
CA SER A 271 -16.48 -9.36 18.66
C SER A 271 -15.19 -9.47 17.88
N PHE A 272 -15.28 -9.34 16.56
CA PHE A 272 -14.13 -9.30 15.67
C PHE A 272 -13.29 -8.05 15.94
N ALA A 273 -13.90 -6.87 16.06
CA ALA A 273 -13.18 -5.63 16.40
C ALA A 273 -12.41 -5.74 17.74
N ALA A 274 -12.98 -6.42 18.74
CA ALA A 274 -12.31 -6.69 20.00
C ALA A 274 -11.10 -7.63 19.83
N SER A 275 -11.23 -8.68 19.02
CA SER A 275 -10.11 -9.56 18.65
C SER A 275 -8.99 -8.76 17.96
N ILE A 276 -9.33 -7.93 16.99
CA ILE A 276 -8.37 -7.06 16.28
C ILE A 276 -7.65 -6.10 17.25
N GLY A 277 -8.37 -5.53 18.22
CA GLY A 277 -7.77 -4.74 19.30
C GLY A 277 -6.73 -5.53 20.12
N SER A 278 -7.02 -6.80 20.44
CA SER A 278 -6.07 -7.71 21.10
C SER A 278 -4.85 -8.00 20.24
N HIS A 279 -5.04 -8.28 18.94
CA HIS A 279 -3.94 -8.51 18.00
C HIS A 279 -3.00 -7.30 17.90
N LEU A 280 -3.55 -6.09 17.83
CA LEU A 280 -2.76 -4.84 17.82
C LEU A 280 -1.99 -4.65 19.14
N ALA A 281 -2.60 -4.92 20.30
CA ALA A 281 -1.94 -4.86 21.60
C ALA A 281 -0.77 -5.86 21.73
N GLN A 282 -0.83 -6.98 21.01
CA GLN A 282 0.26 -7.96 20.90
C GLN A 282 1.33 -7.58 19.84
N GLY A 283 1.26 -6.37 19.29
CA GLY A 283 2.22 -5.83 18.32
C GLY A 283 2.01 -6.34 16.89
N SER A 284 0.81 -6.81 16.54
CA SER A 284 0.48 -7.14 15.15
C SER A 284 0.52 -5.90 14.26
N ALA A 285 0.93 -6.10 13.01
CA ALA A 285 1.10 -5.02 12.05
C ALA A 285 0.32 -5.33 10.76
N PHE A 286 -0.82 -4.64 10.59
CA PHE A 286 -1.67 -4.70 9.40
C PHE A 286 -2.31 -3.33 9.11
N PHE A 287 -2.93 -3.19 7.94
CA PHE A 287 -3.88 -2.10 7.65
C PHE A 287 -5.28 -2.48 8.13
N MET A 288 -6.09 -1.47 8.39
CA MET A 288 -7.51 -1.58 8.64
C MET A 288 -8.25 -0.88 7.51
N TYR A 289 -9.27 -1.55 6.98
CA TYR A 289 -10.22 -1.01 6.03
C TYR A 289 -11.61 -0.98 6.67
N LEU A 290 -12.16 0.22 6.83
CA LEU A 290 -13.49 0.46 7.37
C LEU A 290 -14.38 1.06 6.29
N SER A 291 -15.58 0.53 6.13
CA SER A 291 -16.61 1.13 5.26
C SER A 291 -17.97 0.90 5.88
N ASP A 292 -18.92 1.79 5.62
CA ASP A 292 -20.34 1.56 5.90
C ASP A 292 -21.05 0.82 4.75
N ASN A 293 -20.34 0.59 3.64
CA ASN A 293 -20.84 -0.12 2.48
C ASN A 293 -20.01 -1.37 2.18
N ALA A 294 -20.63 -2.55 2.27
CA ALA A 294 -20.01 -3.82 1.93
C ALA A 294 -19.63 -3.92 0.43
N ASP A 295 -20.34 -3.17 -0.43
CA ASP A 295 -20.10 -3.13 -1.88
C ASP A 295 -18.76 -2.48 -2.24
N SER A 296 -18.15 -1.71 -1.34
CA SER A 296 -16.86 -1.05 -1.59
C SER A 296 -15.70 -2.04 -1.84
N LEU A 297 -15.76 -3.23 -1.24
CA LEU A 297 -14.88 -4.38 -1.55
C LEU A 297 -15.61 -5.49 -2.33
N ALA A 298 -16.95 -5.57 -2.26
CA ALA A 298 -17.74 -6.61 -2.93
C ALA A 298 -18.12 -6.31 -4.38
N SER A 299 -17.96 -5.07 -4.87
CA SER A 299 -18.35 -4.64 -6.23
C SER A 299 -17.42 -5.10 -7.33
N CYS A 300 -16.98 -6.35 -7.25
CA CYS A 300 -16.11 -6.91 -8.26
C CYS A 300 -16.37 -8.42 -8.32
N CYS A 301 -17.50 -8.77 -8.97
CA CYS A 301 -17.84 -10.06 -9.62
C CYS A 301 -19.35 -10.30 -9.85
N ARG A 302 -20.24 -9.31 -9.67
CA ARG A 302 -21.68 -9.49 -9.98
C ARG A 302 -22.26 -8.28 -10.71
N LEU A 303 -22.69 -8.51 -11.95
CA LEU A 303 -23.62 -7.64 -12.66
C LEU A 303 -24.95 -7.63 -11.90
N ARG A 304 -25.25 -6.52 -11.20
CA ARG A 304 -26.62 -6.03 -11.06
C ARG A 304 -26.70 -4.68 -11.76
N ASN A 305 -27.60 -4.59 -12.73
CA ASN A 305 -28.11 -3.32 -13.22
C ASN A 305 -28.86 -2.65 -12.07
N GLU A 306 -28.32 -1.55 -11.58
CA GLU A 306 -29.00 -0.30 -11.19
C GLU A 306 -28.07 0.47 -10.24
N ILE A 307 -27.40 1.49 -10.80
CA ILE A 307 -26.94 2.70 -10.12
C ILE A 307 -26.36 2.46 -8.70
N SER A 308 -25.07 2.14 -8.60
CA SER A 308 -24.32 2.36 -7.36
C SER A 308 -23.07 3.19 -7.64
N ASP A 309 -23.11 4.42 -7.12
CA ASP A 309 -21.95 5.28 -6.92
C ASP A 309 -21.00 4.62 -5.90
N HIS A 310 -19.68 4.74 -6.12
CA HIS A 310 -18.57 4.33 -5.23
C HIS A 310 -18.02 2.89 -5.35
N THR A 311 -17.55 2.51 -6.54
CA THR A 311 -16.55 1.43 -6.69
C THR A 311 -15.15 1.93 -6.32
N PHE A 312 -14.48 1.29 -5.35
CA PHE A 312 -13.18 1.72 -4.79
C PHE A 312 -12.02 0.79 -5.22
N SER A 313 -10.83 1.34 -5.52
CA SER A 313 -9.61 0.56 -5.82
C SER A 313 -8.36 1.29 -5.33
N TYR A 314 -7.49 0.61 -4.58
CA TYR A 314 -6.33 1.17 -3.88
C TYR A 314 -5.00 0.54 -4.31
N THR A 315 -3.94 1.34 -4.51
CA THR A 315 -2.63 0.85 -4.97
C THR A 315 -1.91 -0.04 -3.94
N LEU A 316 -2.19 0.15 -2.65
CA LEU A 316 -1.67 -0.73 -1.57
C LEU A 316 -2.49 -2.01 -1.37
N GLY A 317 -3.32 -2.41 -2.35
CA GLY A 317 -3.90 -3.77 -2.42
C GLY A 317 -5.21 -4.00 -1.67
N ALA A 318 -5.87 -2.96 -1.14
CA ALA A 318 -7.17 -3.05 -0.44
C ALA A 318 -8.37 -2.88 -1.38
N GLY A 319 -8.39 -3.59 -2.51
CA GLY A 319 -9.49 -3.56 -3.50
C GLY A 319 -10.37 -4.82 -3.47
N GLY A 320 -11.53 -4.75 -4.13
CA GLY A 320 -12.40 -5.91 -4.35
C GLY A 320 -11.81 -7.02 -5.23
N VAL A 321 -12.54 -8.11 -5.45
CA VAL A 321 -12.06 -9.27 -6.25
C VAL A 321 -12.02 -8.95 -7.75
N ALA A 322 -10.87 -9.10 -8.42
CA ALA A 322 -10.74 -8.79 -9.87
C ALA A 322 -10.81 -7.28 -10.22
N THR A 323 -10.31 -6.38 -9.36
CA THR A 323 -10.15 -4.93 -9.63
C THR A 323 -8.66 -4.53 -9.70
N GLY A 324 -8.35 -3.28 -10.05
CA GLY A 324 -7.00 -2.74 -9.98
C GLY A 324 -6.84 -1.42 -10.72
N SER A 325 -5.62 -1.10 -11.14
CA SER A 325 -5.33 0.05 -11.99
C SER A 325 -4.43 -0.37 -13.15
N ILE A 326 -4.70 0.19 -14.34
CA ILE A 326 -3.90 -0.04 -15.54
C ILE A 326 -2.69 0.90 -15.53
N ASN A 327 -2.88 2.14 -15.10
CA ASN A 327 -1.85 3.18 -15.13
C ASN A 327 -2.16 4.28 -14.10
N VAL A 328 -1.10 4.88 -13.54
CA VAL A 328 -1.17 6.03 -12.65
C VAL A 328 -0.35 7.19 -13.24
N ILE A 329 -0.97 8.37 -13.38
CA ILE A 329 -0.28 9.63 -13.70
C ILE A 329 -0.56 10.61 -12.57
N THR A 330 0.49 11.04 -11.87
CA THR A 330 0.37 11.97 -10.74
C THR A 330 0.55 13.42 -11.16
N ILE A 331 -0.34 14.29 -10.70
CA ILE A 331 -0.21 15.74 -10.79
C ILE A 331 0.67 16.25 -9.65
N ASN A 332 1.65 17.11 -9.96
CA ASN A 332 2.36 17.89 -8.95
C ASN A 332 1.48 19.08 -8.52
N MET A 333 0.74 18.92 -7.43
CA MET A 333 -0.24 19.90 -6.97
C MET A 333 0.41 21.22 -6.53
N ASN A 334 1.64 21.17 -6.00
CA ASN A 334 2.35 22.36 -5.56
C ASN A 334 2.64 23.30 -6.73
N ARG A 335 3.21 22.78 -7.82
CA ARG A 335 3.42 23.56 -9.06
C ARG A 335 2.11 24.09 -9.61
N LEU A 336 1.12 23.21 -9.77
CA LEU A 336 -0.17 23.57 -10.38
C LEU A 336 -0.79 24.79 -9.68
N VAL A 337 -0.77 24.79 -8.35
CA VAL A 337 -1.35 25.87 -7.54
C VAL A 337 -0.51 27.15 -7.61
N GLN A 338 0.83 27.06 -7.51
CA GLN A 338 1.70 28.24 -7.61
C GLN A 338 1.68 28.89 -9.01
N ASP A 339 1.56 28.08 -10.06
CA ASP A 339 1.42 28.54 -11.45
C ASP A 339 0.01 29.07 -11.76
N LYS A 340 -0.96 28.84 -10.87
CA LYS A 340 -2.39 29.14 -11.07
C LYS A 340 -2.96 28.51 -12.34
N ARG A 341 -2.50 27.29 -12.66
CA ARG A 341 -3.02 26.50 -13.78
C ARG A 341 -4.42 25.98 -13.46
N ASP A 342 -5.26 25.88 -14.49
CA ASP A 342 -6.60 25.35 -14.35
C ASP A 342 -6.58 23.82 -14.18
N LEU A 343 -6.92 23.35 -12.97
CA LEU A 343 -6.88 21.93 -12.62
C LEU A 343 -7.76 21.07 -13.54
N LEU A 344 -8.93 21.57 -13.95
CA LEU A 344 -9.83 20.83 -14.83
C LEU A 344 -9.19 20.59 -16.21
N THR A 345 -8.55 21.62 -16.76
CA THR A 345 -7.83 21.51 -18.04
C THR A 345 -6.70 20.49 -17.95
N GLU A 346 -5.90 20.51 -16.88
CA GLU A 346 -4.78 19.56 -16.73
C GLU A 346 -5.26 18.12 -16.52
N VAL A 347 -6.33 17.92 -15.76
CA VAL A 347 -6.97 16.61 -15.58
C VAL A 347 -7.47 16.04 -16.91
N LYS A 348 -8.13 16.86 -17.74
CA LYS A 348 -8.62 16.41 -19.06
C LYS A 348 -7.50 15.96 -19.99
N LYS A 349 -6.34 16.63 -19.97
CA LYS A 349 -5.16 16.18 -20.72
C LYS A 349 -4.70 14.80 -20.25
N ILE A 350 -4.63 14.60 -18.93
CA ILE A 350 -4.24 13.32 -18.33
C ILE A 350 -5.20 12.20 -18.71
N HIS A 351 -6.52 12.46 -18.73
CA HIS A 351 -7.50 11.48 -19.22
C HIS A 351 -7.15 11.01 -20.64
N CYS A 352 -6.84 11.93 -21.56
CA CYS A 352 -6.43 11.57 -22.92
C CYS A 352 -5.15 10.70 -22.92
N TYR A 353 -4.15 11.05 -22.12
CA TYR A 353 -2.91 10.26 -22.02
C TYR A 353 -3.17 8.83 -21.53
N GLN A 354 -4.03 8.70 -20.53
CA GLN A 354 -4.38 7.40 -19.96
C GLN A 354 -5.26 6.56 -20.89
N VAL A 355 -6.15 7.19 -21.66
CA VAL A 355 -6.92 6.52 -22.73
C VAL A 355 -5.97 5.96 -23.80
N ALA A 356 -4.94 6.70 -24.19
CA ALA A 356 -3.94 6.20 -25.12
C ALA A 356 -3.19 4.97 -24.54
N TYR A 357 -2.79 5.03 -23.27
CA TYR A 357 -2.16 3.88 -22.60
C TYR A 357 -3.10 2.67 -22.51
N ARG A 358 -4.38 2.91 -22.18
CA ARG A 358 -5.44 1.88 -22.13
C ARG A 358 -5.56 1.14 -23.46
N GLN A 359 -5.57 1.86 -24.57
CA GLN A 359 -5.66 1.26 -25.91
C GLN A 359 -4.41 0.47 -26.31
N LEU A 360 -3.21 0.85 -25.83
CA LEU A 360 -2.02 0.02 -26.01
C LEU A 360 -2.19 -1.34 -25.31
N MET A 361 -2.72 -1.35 -24.09
CA MET A 361 -3.00 -2.60 -23.36
C MET A 361 -4.07 -3.45 -24.05
N GLU A 362 -5.11 -2.83 -24.62
CA GLU A 362 -6.10 -3.54 -25.44
C GLU A 362 -5.46 -4.18 -26.68
N GLY A 363 -4.54 -3.47 -27.33
CA GLY A 363 -3.75 -4.02 -28.44
C GLY A 363 -2.90 -5.23 -28.01
N TYR A 364 -2.25 -5.16 -26.84
CA TYR A 364 -1.50 -6.29 -26.28
C TYR A 364 -2.40 -7.47 -25.92
N LEU A 365 -3.59 -7.22 -25.38
CA LEU A 365 -4.57 -8.26 -25.12
C LEU A 365 -5.04 -8.93 -26.42
N ALA A 366 -5.38 -8.13 -27.44
CA ALA A 366 -5.81 -8.64 -28.74
C ALA A 366 -4.71 -9.46 -29.44
N ALA A 367 -3.44 -9.12 -29.21
CA ALA A 367 -2.28 -9.87 -29.69
C ALA A 367 -1.95 -11.11 -28.84
N GLY A 368 -2.69 -11.40 -27.77
CA GLY A 368 -2.47 -12.55 -26.89
C GLY A 368 -1.28 -12.41 -25.92
N MET A 369 -0.76 -11.20 -25.71
CA MET A 369 0.40 -10.94 -24.85
C MET A 369 0.03 -10.80 -23.36
N LEU A 370 -1.24 -10.54 -23.06
CA LEU A 370 -1.74 -10.37 -21.69
C LEU A 370 -2.45 -11.66 -21.22
N ASN A 371 -1.67 -12.70 -20.91
CA ASN A 371 -2.24 -14.03 -20.66
C ASN A 371 -3.01 -14.14 -19.32
N VAL A 372 -2.68 -13.34 -18.30
CA VAL A 372 -3.42 -13.28 -17.03
C VAL A 372 -4.87 -12.84 -17.27
N TYR A 373 -5.06 -11.92 -18.21
CA TYR A 373 -6.36 -11.42 -18.63
C TYR A 373 -7.09 -12.46 -19.49
N SER A 374 -6.38 -13.04 -20.46
CA SER A 374 -6.94 -14.08 -21.34
C SER A 374 -7.37 -15.33 -20.57
N ALA A 375 -6.70 -15.63 -19.45
CA ALA A 375 -7.02 -16.73 -18.55
C ALA A 375 -8.16 -16.41 -17.55
N GLY A 376 -8.69 -15.17 -17.56
CA GLY A 376 -9.86 -14.79 -16.77
C GLY A 376 -9.59 -14.42 -15.31
N PHE A 377 -8.32 -14.21 -14.90
CA PHE A 377 -7.99 -13.80 -13.52
C PHE A 377 -8.35 -12.34 -13.22
N ILE A 378 -8.41 -11.49 -14.25
CA ILE A 378 -8.84 -10.09 -14.19
C ILE A 378 -9.31 -9.64 -15.58
N SER A 379 -10.18 -8.62 -15.63
CA SER A 379 -10.55 -7.93 -16.87
C SER A 379 -10.04 -6.50 -16.83
N LEU A 380 -9.61 -5.99 -17.99
CA LEU A 380 -9.21 -4.59 -18.11
C LEU A 380 -10.39 -3.64 -17.81
N ASP A 381 -11.64 -4.05 -18.06
CA ASP A 381 -12.84 -3.23 -17.80
C ASP A 381 -13.15 -3.05 -16.30
N LYS A 382 -12.49 -3.83 -15.46
CA LYS A 382 -12.58 -3.72 -14.00
C LYS A 382 -11.42 -2.93 -13.40
N GLN A 383 -10.51 -2.41 -14.22
CA GLN A 383 -9.36 -1.64 -13.75
C GLN A 383 -9.53 -0.15 -14.08
N PHE A 384 -9.04 0.69 -13.17
CA PHE A 384 -9.08 2.13 -13.29
C PHE A 384 -7.89 2.69 -14.07
N LEU A 385 -8.10 3.87 -14.63
CA LEU A 385 -7.08 4.82 -15.05
C LEU A 385 -6.98 5.88 -13.94
N THR A 386 -5.85 5.89 -13.23
CA THR A 386 -5.76 6.60 -11.94
C THR A 386 -5.05 7.93 -12.08
N ILE A 387 -5.72 9.00 -11.67
CA ILE A 387 -5.09 10.30 -11.47
C ILE A 387 -4.50 10.33 -10.06
N GLY A 388 -3.18 10.28 -9.99
CA GLY A 388 -2.51 10.47 -8.72
C GLY A 388 -2.42 11.95 -8.35
N ILE A 389 -2.36 12.25 -7.06
CA ILE A 389 -2.00 13.58 -6.55
C ILE A 389 -0.89 13.47 -5.50
N ASN A 390 0.07 14.40 -5.54
CA ASN A 390 1.09 14.59 -4.52
C ASN A 390 1.40 16.10 -4.39
N GLY A 391 1.90 16.53 -3.22
CA GLY A 391 2.23 17.94 -2.99
C GLY A 391 1.07 18.79 -2.48
N MET A 392 -0.01 18.18 -1.96
CA MET A 392 -1.22 18.92 -1.54
C MET A 392 -0.96 19.78 -0.29
N VAL A 393 -0.21 19.25 0.67
CA VAL A 393 0.22 19.96 1.88
C VAL A 393 1.07 21.17 1.49
N GLU A 394 2.06 20.95 0.63
CA GLU A 394 2.99 21.98 0.15
C GLU A 394 2.26 23.04 -0.68
N ALA A 395 1.30 22.63 -1.51
CA ALA A 395 0.45 23.53 -2.27
C ALA A 395 -0.32 24.48 -1.34
N ALA A 396 -0.94 23.97 -0.27
CA ALA A 396 -1.65 24.79 0.70
C ALA A 396 -0.71 25.79 1.41
N GLU A 397 0.45 25.32 1.89
CA GLU A 397 1.45 26.17 2.55
C GLU A 397 2.02 27.24 1.62
N SER A 398 2.10 26.95 0.32
CA SER A 398 2.50 27.94 -0.69
C SER A 398 1.54 29.12 -0.78
N GLN A 399 0.26 28.89 -0.48
CA GLN A 399 -0.81 29.90 -0.45
C GLN A 399 -0.97 30.56 0.93
N GLY A 400 -0.13 30.19 1.91
CA GLY A 400 -0.24 30.68 3.29
C GLY A 400 -1.31 29.96 4.13
N ILE A 401 -1.88 28.87 3.62
CA ILE A 401 -2.85 28.05 4.33
C ILE A 401 -2.09 27.05 5.19
N ARG A 402 -2.40 27.02 6.49
CA ARG A 402 -1.80 26.04 7.41
C ARG A 402 -2.41 24.67 7.16
N ALA A 403 -1.60 23.67 6.81
CA ALA A 403 -2.03 22.28 6.65
C ALA A 403 -2.29 21.60 8.00
N SER A 404 -3.47 21.85 8.57
CA SER A 404 -3.94 21.25 9.82
C SER A 404 -5.45 21.01 9.77
N ASN A 405 -6.03 20.41 10.81
CA ASN A 405 -7.48 20.28 10.95
C ASN A 405 -8.14 21.65 11.19
N ASN A 406 -8.30 22.44 10.12
CA ASN A 406 -8.95 23.73 10.13
C ASN A 406 -9.83 23.90 8.87
N PRO A 407 -10.89 24.73 8.93
CA PRO A 407 -11.84 24.86 7.82
C PRO A 407 -11.21 25.35 6.51
N GLU A 408 -10.18 26.19 6.57
CA GLU A 408 -9.53 26.76 5.38
C GLU A 408 -8.78 25.68 4.60
N TYR A 409 -8.01 24.83 5.28
CA TYR A 409 -7.29 23.72 4.66
C TYR A 409 -8.22 22.62 4.16
N ILE A 410 -9.24 22.25 4.94
CA ILE A 410 -10.26 21.27 4.51
C ILE A 410 -10.95 21.75 3.23
N ALA A 411 -11.41 23.01 3.21
CA ALA A 411 -12.05 23.59 2.04
C ALA A 411 -11.10 23.68 0.85
N PHE A 412 -9.81 24.01 1.06
CA PHE A 412 -8.80 23.96 0.02
C PHE A 412 -8.79 22.57 -0.62
N VAL A 413 -8.43 21.52 0.13
CA VAL A 413 -8.28 20.16 -0.41
C VAL A 413 -9.56 19.66 -1.09
N GLN A 414 -10.72 19.84 -0.44
CA GLN A 414 -12.01 19.41 -1.01
C GLN A 414 -12.31 20.09 -2.35
N ASN A 415 -12.03 21.38 -2.49
CA ASN A 415 -12.27 22.10 -3.74
C ASN A 415 -11.45 21.54 -4.90
N GLN A 416 -10.18 21.17 -4.66
CA GLN A 416 -9.37 20.53 -5.70
C GLN A 416 -9.85 19.10 -5.99
N LEU A 417 -10.07 18.27 -4.97
CA LEU A 417 -10.53 16.89 -5.15
C LEU A 417 -11.88 16.83 -5.90
N LYS A 418 -12.81 17.74 -5.58
CA LYS A 418 -14.11 17.82 -6.26
C LYS A 418 -13.99 18.10 -7.76
N VAL A 419 -13.02 18.92 -8.17
CA VAL A 419 -12.76 19.18 -9.60
C VAL A 419 -12.32 17.89 -10.30
N ILE A 420 -11.38 17.15 -9.71
CA ILE A 420 -10.88 15.90 -10.29
C ILE A 420 -11.99 14.84 -10.32
N TYR A 421 -12.74 14.68 -9.22
CA TYR A 421 -13.87 13.75 -9.13
C TYR A 421 -14.93 13.98 -10.21
N ASN A 422 -15.38 15.22 -10.38
CA ASN A 422 -16.37 15.56 -11.40
C ASN A 422 -15.81 15.32 -12.82
N ALA A 423 -14.54 15.62 -13.04
CA ALA A 423 -13.87 15.37 -14.32
C ALA A 423 -13.76 13.86 -14.62
N ASN A 424 -13.42 13.03 -13.63
CA ASN A 424 -13.36 11.57 -13.79
C ASN A 424 -14.72 10.98 -14.19
N ARG A 425 -15.82 11.47 -13.59
CA ARG A 425 -17.18 11.04 -13.95
C ARG A 425 -17.52 11.41 -15.39
N ALA A 426 -17.25 12.66 -15.78
CA ALA A 426 -17.46 13.11 -17.16
C ALA A 426 -16.62 12.29 -18.14
N ALA A 427 -15.35 12.01 -17.82
CA ALA A 427 -14.46 11.19 -18.64
C ALA A 427 -14.92 9.73 -18.74
N LYS A 428 -15.50 9.16 -17.67
CA LYS A 428 -16.12 7.83 -17.72
C LYS A 428 -17.29 7.78 -18.69
N GLU A 429 -18.14 8.81 -18.69
CA GLU A 429 -19.27 8.92 -19.64
C GLU A 429 -18.78 9.12 -21.09
N GLU A 430 -17.69 9.89 -21.28
CA GLU A 430 -17.12 10.20 -22.58
C GLU A 430 -16.35 9.02 -23.21
N PHE A 431 -15.45 8.39 -22.45
CA PHE A 431 -14.53 7.37 -22.96
C PHE A 431 -14.97 5.93 -22.66
N GLY A 432 -15.92 5.72 -21.75
CA GLY A 432 -16.39 4.39 -21.34
C GLY A 432 -15.41 3.62 -20.43
N TYR A 433 -14.34 4.25 -19.95
CA TYR A 433 -13.37 3.66 -19.03
C TYR A 433 -13.56 4.12 -17.59
N LEU A 434 -13.08 3.32 -16.63
CA LEU A 434 -13.10 3.69 -15.22
C LEU A 434 -11.94 4.64 -14.90
N PHE A 435 -12.24 5.75 -14.22
CA PHE A 435 -11.25 6.71 -13.71
C PHE A 435 -11.42 6.88 -12.21
N ASN A 436 -10.30 7.07 -11.49
CA ASN A 436 -10.31 7.39 -10.06
C ASN A 436 -9.14 8.32 -9.70
N THR A 437 -9.14 8.81 -8.46
CA THR A 437 -8.14 9.72 -7.92
C THR A 437 -7.51 9.13 -6.67
N GLU A 438 -6.19 9.01 -6.65
CA GLU A 438 -5.46 8.48 -5.49
C GLU A 438 -4.49 9.52 -4.93
N PHE A 439 -4.43 9.63 -3.60
CA PHE A 439 -3.32 10.31 -2.96
C PHE A 439 -2.15 9.33 -2.83
N VAL A 440 -1.24 9.40 -3.80
CA VAL A 440 -0.27 8.33 -4.04
C VAL A 440 0.77 8.23 -2.92
N PRO A 441 1.26 7.02 -2.60
CA PRO A 441 2.32 6.82 -1.59
C PRO A 441 3.61 7.58 -1.89
N ALA A 442 3.86 7.89 -3.16
CA ALA A 442 4.95 8.74 -3.63
C ALA A 442 6.35 8.36 -3.10
N GLU A 443 6.67 7.07 -2.93
CA GLU A 443 7.94 6.58 -2.32
C GLU A 443 9.16 7.39 -2.80
N ASN A 444 9.33 7.45 -4.12
CA ASN A 444 10.39 8.21 -4.76
C ASN A 444 9.93 9.59 -5.23
N LEU A 445 8.66 9.72 -5.60
CA LEU A 445 8.11 10.94 -6.16
C LEU A 445 8.14 12.12 -5.18
N GLY A 446 7.89 11.89 -3.88
CA GLY A 446 7.89 12.97 -2.89
C GLY A 446 9.24 13.70 -2.80
N VAL A 447 10.34 12.95 -2.89
CA VAL A 447 11.71 13.51 -2.92
C VAL A 447 12.00 14.18 -4.27
N LYS A 448 11.55 13.58 -5.37
CA LYS A 448 11.72 14.12 -6.73
C LYS A 448 11.01 15.47 -6.89
N ASN A 449 9.72 15.56 -6.54
CA ASN A 449 8.93 16.79 -6.61
C ASN A 449 9.58 17.91 -5.80
N ALA A 450 9.95 17.65 -4.53
CA ALA A 450 10.63 18.64 -3.71
C ALA A 450 11.93 19.17 -4.35
N LYS A 451 12.74 18.27 -4.92
CA LYS A 451 13.99 18.63 -5.59
C LYS A 451 13.75 19.44 -6.87
N TRP A 452 12.84 19.00 -7.72
CA TRP A 452 12.51 19.66 -8.98
C TRP A 452 11.94 21.05 -8.74
N ASP A 453 10.95 21.17 -7.86
CA ASP A 453 10.27 22.43 -7.53
C ASP A 453 11.25 23.44 -6.95
N LYS A 454 12.13 23.01 -6.04
CA LYS A 454 13.18 23.86 -5.49
C LYS A 454 14.16 24.35 -6.56
N ALA A 455 14.53 23.51 -7.52
CA ALA A 455 15.44 23.88 -8.61
C ALA A 455 14.82 24.93 -9.54
N ASP A 456 13.51 24.84 -9.77
CA ASP A 456 12.78 25.75 -10.66
C ASP A 456 12.25 27.01 -9.93
N GLY A 457 12.58 27.19 -8.65
CA GLY A 457 12.29 28.41 -7.89
C GLY A 457 10.91 28.46 -7.21
N TYR A 458 10.19 27.33 -7.15
CA TYR A 458 8.93 27.23 -6.42
C TYR A 458 9.16 27.28 -4.90
N LYS A 459 8.15 27.72 -4.17
CA LYS A 459 8.16 27.62 -2.70
C LYS A 459 8.08 26.15 -2.28
N VAL A 460 9.08 25.71 -1.52
CA VAL A 460 9.25 24.34 -1.03
C VAL A 460 9.71 24.37 0.42
N GLU A 461 8.89 23.87 1.34
CA GLU A 461 9.18 23.88 2.78
C GLU A 461 9.97 22.64 3.25
N ARG A 462 10.02 21.57 2.44
CA ARG A 462 10.62 20.28 2.84
C ARG A 462 11.29 19.52 1.70
N GLU A 463 12.28 18.69 2.03
CA GLU A 463 13.07 17.89 1.08
C GLU A 463 12.33 16.66 0.53
N CYS A 464 11.18 16.31 1.10
CA CYS A 464 10.31 15.25 0.63
C CYS A 464 8.86 15.67 0.83
N TYR A 465 8.08 15.75 -0.24
CA TYR A 465 6.67 16.08 -0.13
C TYR A 465 5.90 15.03 0.65
N ASN A 466 4.92 15.50 1.40
CA ASN A 466 4.09 14.62 2.20
C ASN A 466 3.26 13.69 1.32
N SER A 467 3.20 12.43 1.75
CA SER A 467 2.35 11.38 1.18
C SER A 467 1.06 11.21 2.01
N TYR A 468 0.80 12.17 2.91
CA TYR A 468 -0.38 12.25 3.78
C TYR A 468 -1.01 13.64 3.73
N PHE A 469 -2.27 13.77 4.15
CA PHE A 469 -2.95 15.08 4.21
C PHE A 469 -2.51 15.93 5.40
N TYR A 470 -1.46 15.53 6.12
CA TYR A 470 -0.88 16.23 7.25
C TYR A 470 0.64 16.35 7.10
N VAL A 471 1.20 17.34 7.78
CA VAL A 471 2.64 17.55 7.88
C VAL A 471 3.26 16.49 8.79
N VAL A 472 4.14 15.63 8.26
CA VAL A 472 4.70 14.51 9.04
C VAL A 472 5.59 14.94 10.19
N GLU A 473 6.23 16.10 10.06
CA GLU A 473 7.12 16.71 11.05
C GLU A 473 6.41 17.57 12.11
N ASP A 474 5.09 17.79 11.98
CA ASP A 474 4.32 18.57 12.95
C ASP A 474 4.03 17.76 14.23
N ASP A 475 4.44 18.31 15.37
CA ASP A 475 4.23 17.74 16.70
C ASP A 475 2.95 18.22 17.38
N HIS A 476 2.22 19.15 16.76
CA HIS A 476 0.95 19.67 17.26
C HIS A 476 -0.27 18.91 16.73
N THR A 477 -0.20 18.37 15.52
CA THR A 477 -1.29 17.55 14.96
C THR A 477 -1.41 16.24 15.72
N ASN A 478 -2.47 16.09 16.51
CA ASN A 478 -2.73 14.91 17.34
C ASN A 478 -3.38 13.75 16.53
N PRO A 479 -3.52 12.54 17.11
CA PRO A 479 -4.13 11.41 16.41
C PRO A 479 -5.55 11.65 15.89
N LEU A 480 -6.40 12.36 16.64
CA LEU A 480 -7.78 12.65 16.23
C LEU A 480 -7.81 13.55 15.00
N ASP A 481 -6.97 14.60 14.98
CA ASP A 481 -6.85 15.48 13.81
C ASP A 481 -6.39 14.70 12.57
N LYS A 482 -5.46 13.75 12.73
CA LYS A 482 -5.03 12.88 11.61
C LYS A 482 -6.16 11.99 11.10
N PHE A 483 -7.01 11.47 11.98
CA PHE A 483 -8.21 10.72 11.57
C PHE A 483 -9.21 11.61 10.83
N ILE A 484 -9.44 12.84 11.29
CA ILE A 484 -10.35 13.78 10.63
C ILE A 484 -9.81 14.18 9.25
N MET A 485 -8.51 14.48 9.14
CA MET A 485 -7.87 14.82 7.86
C MET A 485 -7.75 13.65 6.87
N HIS A 486 -7.98 12.42 7.31
CA HIS A 486 -8.16 11.25 6.45
C HIS A 486 -9.60 10.71 6.47
N GLY A 487 -10.54 11.49 7.02
CA GLY A 487 -11.95 11.14 7.15
C GLY A 487 -12.81 11.84 6.09
N ARG A 488 -14.12 11.56 6.15
CA ARG A 488 -15.12 12.03 5.17
C ARG A 488 -15.03 13.52 4.89
N GLU A 489 -14.88 14.32 5.94
CA GLU A 489 -14.79 15.79 5.84
C GLU A 489 -13.71 16.27 4.88
N LEU A 490 -12.61 15.54 4.69
CA LEU A 490 -11.54 15.94 3.77
C LEU A 490 -11.55 15.12 2.47
N ILE A 491 -11.82 13.81 2.54
CA ILE A 491 -11.60 12.88 1.44
C ILE A 491 -12.87 12.38 0.74
N ASP A 492 -14.05 12.95 0.98
CA ASP A 492 -15.31 12.52 0.32
C ASP A 492 -15.25 12.48 -1.22
N TYR A 493 -14.42 13.34 -1.83
CA TYR A 493 -14.22 13.37 -3.29
C TYR A 493 -13.00 12.55 -3.77
N LEU A 494 -12.38 11.77 -2.89
CA LEU A 494 -11.24 10.91 -3.20
C LEU A 494 -11.71 9.46 -3.41
N ASP A 495 -11.96 9.11 -4.67
CA ASP A 495 -12.56 7.84 -5.11
C ASP A 495 -11.55 6.70 -5.38
N GLY A 496 -10.24 6.99 -5.32
CA GLY A 496 -9.15 6.02 -5.38
C GLY A 496 -8.36 5.87 -4.08
N GLY A 497 -8.71 6.63 -3.05
CA GLY A 497 -8.26 6.43 -1.66
C GLY A 497 -6.98 7.14 -1.24
N SER A 498 -6.72 7.06 0.07
CA SER A 498 -5.47 7.44 0.76
C SER A 498 -5.29 6.56 1.99
N ALA A 499 -4.08 6.46 2.54
CA ALA A 499 -3.80 5.70 3.76
C ALA A 499 -3.31 6.64 4.86
N LEU A 500 -3.93 6.58 6.04
CA LEU A 500 -3.38 7.18 7.24
C LEU A 500 -2.30 6.28 7.86
N HIS A 501 -1.11 6.81 8.10
CA HIS A 501 -0.05 6.16 8.85
C HIS A 501 0.10 6.79 10.25
N LEU A 502 -0.66 6.28 11.21
CA LEU A 502 -0.64 6.80 12.57
C LEU A 502 0.56 6.26 13.35
N ASN A 503 1.59 7.09 13.58
CA ASN A 503 2.81 6.69 14.28
C ASN A 503 2.69 6.92 15.79
N LEU A 504 2.76 5.85 16.58
CA LEU A 504 2.73 5.87 18.04
C LEU A 504 4.10 5.47 18.59
N ASP A 505 4.49 6.06 19.72
CA ASP A 505 5.79 5.79 20.35
C ASP A 505 5.85 4.38 20.98
N GLU A 506 4.72 3.95 21.55
CA GLU A 506 4.53 2.64 22.19
C GLU A 506 3.19 2.00 21.80
N ALA A 507 3.09 0.69 22.00
CA ALA A 507 1.85 -0.04 21.81
C ALA A 507 0.82 0.32 22.89
N LEU A 508 -0.46 0.30 22.52
CA LEU A 508 -1.57 0.62 23.41
C LEU A 508 -2.21 -0.65 23.99
N SER A 509 -3.08 -0.48 24.99
CA SER A 509 -3.97 -1.57 25.41
C SER A 509 -5.01 -1.89 24.33
N ALA A 510 -5.60 -3.08 24.38
CA ALA A 510 -6.64 -3.50 23.44
C ALA A 510 -7.81 -2.50 23.41
N ASP A 511 -8.31 -2.06 24.58
CA ASP A 511 -9.38 -1.07 24.67
C ASP A 511 -9.03 0.28 24.02
N ALA A 512 -7.78 0.71 24.15
CA ALA A 512 -7.31 1.94 23.53
C ALA A 512 -7.23 1.80 22.00
N TYR A 513 -6.82 0.64 21.47
CA TYR A 513 -6.89 0.37 20.03
C TYR A 513 -8.33 0.33 19.51
N ILE A 514 -9.25 -0.31 20.24
CA ILE A 514 -10.68 -0.32 19.91
C ILE A 514 -11.24 1.11 19.84
N ASN A 515 -10.82 1.99 20.75
CA ASN A 515 -11.19 3.40 20.70
C ASN A 515 -10.69 4.10 19.44
N LEU A 516 -9.46 3.82 18.98
CA LEU A 516 -8.95 4.36 17.72
C LEU A 516 -9.72 3.83 16.50
N ILE A 517 -10.08 2.53 16.49
CA ILE A 517 -10.93 1.94 15.45
C ILE A 517 -12.30 2.63 15.41
N ASN A 518 -12.91 2.89 16.57
CA ASN A 518 -14.18 3.61 16.65
C ASN A 518 -14.05 5.09 16.22
N ILE A 519 -12.93 5.75 16.52
CA ILE A 519 -12.65 7.10 16.01
C ILE A 519 -12.56 7.08 14.48
N ALA A 520 -11.86 6.10 13.90
CA ALA A 520 -11.78 5.94 12.46
C ALA A 520 -13.17 5.74 11.82
N ALA A 521 -14.00 4.87 12.41
CA ALA A 521 -15.38 4.67 11.96
C ALA A 521 -16.25 5.95 12.05
N LYS A 522 -16.12 6.73 13.13
CA LYS A 522 -16.87 7.99 13.32
C LYS A 522 -16.44 9.12 12.38
N THR A 523 -15.14 9.25 12.17
CA THR A 523 -14.56 10.26 11.27
C THR A 523 -14.71 9.84 9.80
N GLY A 524 -14.98 8.56 9.55
CA GLY A 524 -15.02 7.99 8.21
C GLY A 524 -13.63 7.82 7.58
N CYS A 525 -12.59 7.71 8.40
CA CYS A 525 -11.26 7.32 7.95
C CYS A 525 -11.28 5.83 7.57
N ASN A 526 -11.31 5.59 6.27
CA ASN A 526 -11.59 4.28 5.69
C ASN A 526 -10.37 3.38 5.61
N TYR A 527 -9.15 3.92 5.48
CA TYR A 527 -7.95 3.10 5.33
C TYR A 527 -6.77 3.65 6.14
N PHE A 528 -6.32 2.87 7.12
CA PHE A 528 -5.27 3.32 8.03
C PHE A 528 -4.44 2.18 8.61
N CYS A 529 -3.24 2.50 9.06
CA CYS A 529 -2.43 1.62 9.88
C CYS A 529 -1.91 2.38 11.10
N ILE A 530 -1.60 1.62 12.15
CA ILE A 530 -0.97 2.16 13.36
C ILE A 530 0.43 1.58 13.45
N ASN A 531 1.43 2.45 13.58
CA ASN A 531 2.84 2.09 13.53
C ASN A 531 3.50 2.34 14.87
N VAL A 532 4.10 1.30 15.44
CA VAL A 532 5.08 1.37 16.52
C VAL A 532 6.37 0.81 15.94
N LYS A 533 7.51 1.47 16.18
CA LYS A 533 8.80 0.98 15.68
C LYS A 533 9.14 -0.33 16.37
N ILE A 534 9.37 -1.38 15.59
CA ILE A 534 9.91 -2.63 16.10
C ILE A 534 11.43 -2.53 16.12
N THR A 535 12.07 -2.91 17.22
CA THR A 535 13.53 -2.88 17.36
C THR A 535 14.12 -4.15 16.77
N ILE A 536 15.16 -4.01 15.96
CA ILE A 536 15.85 -5.13 15.33
C ILE A 536 17.35 -5.00 15.62
N CYS A 537 17.91 -5.95 16.35
CA CYS A 537 19.35 -5.93 16.65
C CYS A 537 20.17 -6.36 15.43
N ASN A 538 21.17 -5.58 15.05
CA ASN A 538 22.04 -5.94 13.93
C ASN A 538 23.08 -7.01 14.31
N GLN A 539 23.34 -7.20 15.60
CA GLN A 539 24.32 -8.17 16.10
C GLN A 539 23.73 -9.58 16.27
N CYS A 540 22.67 -9.72 17.08
CA CYS A 540 22.07 -11.04 17.35
C CYS A 540 20.77 -11.32 16.58
N GLN A 541 20.31 -10.38 15.73
CA GLN A 541 19.08 -10.48 14.94
C GLN A 541 17.79 -10.61 15.77
N GLN A 542 17.84 -10.40 17.09
CA GLN A 542 16.65 -10.35 17.93
C GLN A 542 15.71 -9.24 17.47
N ILE A 543 14.44 -9.60 17.30
CA ILE A 543 13.35 -8.65 17.04
C ILE A 543 12.55 -8.47 18.33
N ASP A 544 12.40 -7.22 18.76
CA ASP A 544 11.53 -6.82 19.86
C ASP A 544 10.45 -5.88 19.29
N LYS A 545 9.19 -6.14 19.59
CA LYS A 545 8.08 -5.35 19.03
C LYS A 545 7.92 -3.98 19.68
N ARG A 546 8.68 -3.70 20.74
CA ARG A 546 8.74 -2.39 21.38
C ARG A 546 9.79 -1.52 20.71
N THR A 547 9.60 -0.21 20.79
CA THR A 547 10.63 0.78 20.47
C THR A 547 11.66 0.82 21.61
N LEU A 548 12.84 0.24 21.41
CA LEU A 548 13.94 0.20 22.38
C LEU A 548 15.19 0.86 21.78
N HIS A 549 16.06 1.38 22.63
CA HIS A 549 17.35 1.95 22.21
C HIS A 549 18.52 0.98 22.32
N LYS A 550 18.30 -0.19 22.93
CA LYS A 550 19.27 -1.29 23.03
C LYS A 550 18.57 -2.61 22.78
N CYS A 551 19.31 -3.61 22.33
CA CYS A 551 18.80 -4.96 22.19
C CYS A 551 18.43 -5.54 23.57
N SER A 552 17.20 -6.03 23.71
CA SER A 552 16.71 -6.68 24.93
C SER A 552 17.34 -8.03 25.23
N ALA A 553 17.98 -8.67 24.24
CA ALA A 553 18.64 -9.98 24.39
C ALA A 553 20.15 -9.88 24.66
N CYS A 554 20.89 -9.07 23.89
CA CYS A 554 22.36 -8.99 24.01
C CYS A 554 22.89 -7.66 24.55
N GLY A 555 22.03 -6.65 24.78
CA GLY A 555 22.43 -5.34 25.30
C GLY A 555 23.12 -4.41 24.30
N SER A 556 23.29 -4.82 23.04
CA SER A 556 23.93 -4.00 21.99
C SER A 556 23.16 -2.71 21.71
N ASP A 557 23.90 -1.62 21.51
CA ASP A 557 23.41 -0.33 21.02
C ASP A 557 23.23 -0.28 19.49
N ASP A 558 23.72 -1.31 18.77
CA ASP A 558 23.60 -1.42 17.32
C ASP A 558 22.24 -2.05 16.94
N VAL A 559 21.23 -1.19 16.96
CA VAL A 559 19.85 -1.53 16.61
C VAL A 559 19.36 -0.70 15.43
N ASP A 560 18.58 -1.35 14.56
CA ASP A 560 17.76 -0.74 13.52
C ASP A 560 16.28 -0.84 13.92
N TYR A 561 15.40 -0.21 13.16
CA TYR A 561 13.96 -0.29 13.40
C TYR A 561 13.19 -0.73 12.16
N GLY A 562 12.18 -1.58 12.36
CA GLY A 562 11.16 -1.87 11.35
C GLY A 562 9.96 -0.93 11.50
N THR A 563 9.48 -0.38 10.40
CA THR A 563 8.26 0.45 10.36
C THR A 563 7.66 0.51 8.95
N ARG A 564 6.46 1.10 8.83
CA ARG A 564 5.80 1.40 7.55
C ARG A 564 5.91 2.88 7.24
N VAL A 565 6.70 3.23 6.23
CA VAL A 565 6.88 4.63 5.79
C VAL A 565 5.82 5.04 4.75
N ILE A 566 5.40 4.13 3.89
CA ILE A 566 4.56 4.39 2.68
C ILE A 566 3.65 3.21 2.31
N GLY A 567 3.68 2.10 3.05
CA GLY A 567 2.86 0.93 2.75
C GLY A 567 3.28 -0.30 3.54
N TYR A 568 4.46 -0.83 3.28
CA TYR A 568 4.88 -2.15 3.79
C TYR A 568 5.93 -2.05 4.90
N LEU A 569 5.98 -3.09 5.74
CA LEU A 569 6.87 -3.14 6.91
C LEU A 569 8.30 -3.46 6.47
N LYS A 570 9.24 -2.55 6.76
CA LYS A 570 10.64 -2.74 6.41
C LYS A 570 11.59 -2.03 7.39
N ARG A 571 12.85 -2.47 7.41
CA ARG A 571 13.95 -1.79 8.09
C ARG A 571 14.12 -0.36 7.57
N ILE A 572 14.26 0.61 8.47
CA ILE A 572 14.51 2.02 8.10
C ILE A 572 15.76 2.12 7.22
N SER A 573 16.82 1.39 7.56
CA SER A 573 18.09 1.36 6.81
C SER A 573 17.95 0.94 5.34
N SER A 574 16.88 0.24 4.97
CA SER A 574 16.66 -0.25 3.61
C SER A 574 15.89 0.72 2.72
N PHE A 575 15.28 1.78 3.25
CA PHE A 575 14.65 2.81 2.44
C PHE A 575 15.70 3.71 1.78
N SER A 576 15.33 4.43 0.73
CA SER A 576 16.19 5.41 0.06
C SER A 576 16.63 6.54 1.00
N ALA A 577 17.78 7.16 0.73
CA ALA A 577 18.35 8.19 1.59
C ALA A 577 17.37 9.34 1.89
N GLY A 578 16.60 9.79 0.89
CA GLY A 578 15.56 10.81 1.08
C GLY A 578 14.47 10.37 2.07
N ARG A 579 14.02 9.12 1.99
CA ARG A 579 13.04 8.55 2.92
C ARG A 579 13.61 8.29 4.31
N ARG A 580 14.89 7.93 4.43
CA ARG A 580 15.57 7.86 5.73
C ARG A 580 15.62 9.23 6.42
N LYS A 581 15.84 10.32 5.67
CA LYS A 581 15.80 11.70 6.19
C LYS A 581 14.39 12.10 6.61
N GLU A 582 13.40 11.92 5.75
CA GLU A 582 11.99 12.22 6.04
C GLU A 582 11.51 11.45 7.28
N HIS A 583 11.80 10.16 7.37
CA HIS A 583 11.43 9.34 8.52
C HIS A 583 11.96 9.89 9.86
N LYS A 584 13.16 10.46 9.90
CA LYS A 584 13.74 11.05 11.13
C LYS A 584 12.94 12.25 11.65
N LEU A 585 12.19 12.92 10.77
CA LEU A 585 11.36 14.07 11.12
C LEU A 585 9.96 13.65 11.61
N ARG A 586 9.53 12.43 11.33
CA ARG A 586 8.16 11.98 11.66
C ARG A 586 7.87 12.11 13.15
N HIS A 587 6.73 12.73 13.46
CA HIS A 587 6.21 12.76 14.82
C HIS A 587 5.66 11.38 15.21
N TYR A 588 6.32 10.74 16.17
CA TYR A 588 5.81 9.61 16.94
C TYR A 588 5.15 10.19 18.19
N HIS A 589 3.86 9.95 18.40
CA HIS A 589 3.08 10.58 19.46
C HIS A 589 3.61 10.20 20.86
N VAL A 590 4.55 10.99 21.39
CA VAL A 590 5.19 10.78 22.70
C VAL A 590 4.22 11.16 23.82
N LYS A 591 3.91 10.24 24.72
CA LYS A 591 3.45 10.63 26.06
C LYS A 591 4.69 11.01 26.86
N LYS A 592 4.99 12.30 26.98
CA LYS A 592 5.75 12.73 28.17
C LYS A 592 4.86 12.42 29.36
N ALA A 593 5.14 11.35 30.08
CA ALA A 593 4.62 11.19 31.43
C ALA A 593 4.94 12.51 32.14
N ARG A 594 3.89 13.25 32.54
CA ARG A 594 4.08 14.36 33.47
C ARG A 594 4.70 13.75 34.71
N THR A 595 6.00 13.95 34.90
CA THR A 595 6.62 13.80 36.21
C THR A 595 6.00 14.87 37.09
N THR A 596 4.83 14.59 37.66
CA THR A 596 4.33 15.33 38.81
C THR A 596 5.33 15.02 39.94
N SER A 597 6.31 15.91 40.09
CA SER A 597 7.09 16.00 41.32
C SER A 597 6.10 16.19 42.45
N ILE A 598 5.87 15.15 43.24
CA ILE A 598 5.14 15.25 44.50
C ILE A 598 6.05 16.08 45.41
N ASN A 599 5.76 17.38 45.50
CA ASN A 599 6.29 18.23 46.56
C ASN A 599 5.68 17.73 47.87
N SER A 600 6.47 16.96 48.63
CA SER A 600 6.18 16.66 50.02
C SER A 600 6.41 17.93 50.85
N THR A 601 5.35 18.67 51.12
CA THR A 601 5.35 19.68 52.18
C THR A 601 4.09 19.56 53.03
N GLN A 602 4.34 19.15 54.28
CA GLN A 602 3.64 19.48 55.51
C GLN A 602 2.23 18.93 55.76
N HIS A 603 2.16 17.92 56.65
CA HIS A 603 1.23 17.96 57.79
C HIS A 603 1.70 17.03 58.91
N GLN A 604 2.11 17.62 60.04
CA GLN A 604 2.00 17.09 61.42
C GLN A 604 2.37 18.29 62.33
N ALA A 605 1.42 19.13 62.72
CA ALA A 605 0.42 18.93 63.78
C ALA A 605 1.08 18.61 65.12
N GLU A 606 1.19 19.66 65.93
CA GLU A 606 1.53 19.73 67.35
C GLU A 606 0.99 18.54 68.15
N ARG A 607 1.83 17.93 68.99
CA ARG A 607 1.40 17.29 70.24
C ARG A 607 2.54 17.25 71.26
N HIS A 608 2.18 17.80 72.41
CA HIS A 608 2.89 17.98 73.67
C HIS A 608 3.82 16.86 74.15
N ASP A 609 4.92 17.33 74.76
CA ASP A 609 5.67 16.72 75.85
C ASP A 609 4.77 16.08 76.92
N SER A 610 5.07 14.83 77.30
CA SER A 610 5.11 14.41 78.71
C SER A 610 5.79 13.04 78.86
N THR A 611 7.02 13.10 79.38
CA THR A 611 7.58 12.25 80.45
C THR A 611 7.43 10.72 80.42
N ALA A 612 8.61 10.09 80.24
CA ALA A 612 9.28 9.20 81.20
C ALA A 612 8.77 7.78 81.49
N ALA A 613 9.75 6.86 81.39
CA ALA A 613 10.09 5.76 82.30
C ALA A 613 9.86 4.32 81.79
N ALA A 614 10.96 3.56 81.96
CA ALA A 614 11.19 2.12 81.85
C ALA A 614 11.39 1.54 80.45
#